data_AF-A0A353ZVT4-F1
#
_entry.id   AF-A0A353ZVT4-F1
#
_cell.length_a   1.000
_cell.length_b   1.000
_cell.length_c   1.000
_cell.angle_alpha   90.00
_cell.angle_beta   90.00
_cell.angle_gamma   90.00
#
_symmetry.space_group_name_H-M   'P 1'
#
loop_
_entity.id
_entity.type
_entity.pdbx_description
1 polymer ?
#
loop_
_entity_poly.entity_id
_entity_poly.type
_entity_poly.pdbx_seq_one_letter_code
_entity_poly.pdbx_strand_id
1 'polypeptide(L)'
;FMHSYDQYRHQWRYDLGGFAWANNELAPNMWLWQSFLRTGDARAFRLAEAMTWHSAEVDRHHFGAYSQLGSRHNVVHWGCGCKEVRISMAGLHRYYYFLTGDERIGELLSEVRDAEHALDRLDPMREFYERTTERTHIRIGPDWSALVSNWFSEWERTGDAQWKDRILKGISQLEAMPHG
;
A
#
# COMPACT_ATOMS: atom_id res chain seq x y z
N PHE A 1 13.20 -4.46 -5.04
CA PHE A 1 13.96 -5.74 -4.93
C PHE A 1 13.08 -6.92 -5.32
N MET A 2 13.66 -8.12 -5.48
CA MET A 2 12.90 -9.35 -5.74
C MET A 2 12.48 -10.05 -4.44
N HIS A 3 11.48 -10.94 -4.55
CA HIS A 3 10.72 -11.51 -3.44
C HIS A 3 11.33 -12.80 -2.90
N SER A 4 11.72 -13.73 -3.78
CA SER A 4 12.27 -15.02 -3.33
C SER A 4 13.45 -15.49 -4.16
N TYR A 5 14.36 -16.17 -3.47
CA TYR A 5 15.60 -16.68 -4.06
C TYR A 5 15.45 -18.11 -4.58
N ASP A 6 16.14 -18.42 -5.66
CA ASP A 6 16.32 -19.75 -6.19
C ASP A 6 17.69 -20.28 -5.76
N GLN A 7 17.70 -21.19 -4.79
CA GLN A 7 18.94 -21.75 -4.25
C GLN A 7 19.68 -22.67 -5.23
N TYR A 8 18.99 -23.21 -6.25
CA TYR A 8 19.58 -24.14 -7.21
C TYR A 8 20.16 -23.41 -8.42
N ARG A 9 19.51 -22.33 -8.85
CA ARG A 9 20.01 -21.47 -9.94
C ARG A 9 20.90 -20.32 -9.46
N HIS A 10 21.04 -20.16 -8.14
CA HIS A 10 21.81 -19.08 -7.50
C HIS A 10 21.43 -17.69 -8.03
N GLN A 11 20.13 -17.44 -8.14
CA GLN A 11 19.58 -16.16 -8.59
C GLN A 11 18.22 -15.91 -7.93
N TRP A 12 17.77 -14.67 -7.96
CA TRP A 12 16.37 -14.39 -7.62
C TRP A 12 15.44 -15.02 -8.66
N ARG A 13 14.24 -15.41 -8.23
CA ARG A 13 13.22 -16.06 -9.09
C ARG A 13 12.52 -15.05 -10.00
N TYR A 14 13.30 -14.37 -10.83
CA TYR A 14 12.85 -13.28 -11.70
C TYR A 14 11.80 -13.70 -12.73
N ASP A 15 11.72 -15.00 -13.04
CA ASP A 15 10.92 -15.61 -14.09
C ASP A 15 9.74 -16.45 -13.58
N LEU A 16 9.52 -16.49 -12.26
CA LEU A 16 8.52 -17.37 -11.64
C LEU A 16 7.43 -16.58 -10.91
N GLY A 17 6.47 -16.04 -11.66
CA GLY A 17 5.25 -15.43 -11.13
C GLY A 17 5.50 -14.49 -9.95
N GLY A 18 4.80 -14.73 -8.83
CA GLY A 18 4.93 -13.93 -7.60
C GLY A 18 6.27 -14.04 -6.88
N PHE A 19 7.26 -14.79 -7.36
CA PHE A 19 8.57 -14.83 -6.71
C PHE A 19 9.55 -13.74 -7.20
N ALA A 20 9.18 -13.00 -8.24
CA ALA A 20 10.00 -11.98 -8.88
C ALA A 20 9.92 -10.63 -8.13
N TRP A 21 9.47 -9.53 -8.73
CA TRP A 21 9.46 -8.22 -8.06
C TRP A 21 8.56 -8.21 -6.83
N ALA A 22 9.07 -7.72 -5.70
CA ALA A 22 8.40 -7.82 -4.41
C ALA A 22 7.24 -6.84 -4.21
N ASN A 23 7.18 -5.74 -4.97
CA ASN A 23 6.10 -4.74 -4.95
C ASN A 23 5.48 -4.51 -3.56
N ASN A 24 6.27 -4.03 -2.59
CA ASN A 24 5.80 -3.73 -1.24
C ASN A 24 5.24 -4.90 -0.41
N GLU A 25 5.30 -6.14 -0.88
CA GLU A 25 4.79 -7.30 -0.15
C GLU A 25 5.53 -7.43 1.20
N LEU A 26 4.76 -7.50 2.29
CA LEU A 26 5.26 -7.47 3.69
C LEU A 26 6.01 -6.18 4.08
N ALA A 27 5.70 -5.06 3.42
CA ALA A 27 6.10 -3.71 3.80
C ALA A 27 7.62 -3.48 4.04
N PRO A 28 8.53 -3.91 3.14
CA PRO A 28 9.96 -3.63 3.27
C PRO A 28 10.27 -2.12 3.31
N ASN A 29 9.41 -1.28 2.75
CA ASN A 29 9.50 0.19 2.84
C ASN A 29 9.56 0.66 4.30
N MET A 30 8.64 0.18 5.14
CA MET A 30 8.57 0.57 6.54
C MET A 30 9.83 0.13 7.29
N TRP A 31 10.31 -1.09 7.02
CA TRP A 31 11.57 -1.57 7.60
C TRP A 31 12.77 -0.71 7.21
N LEU A 32 12.89 -0.34 5.92
CA LEU A 32 13.98 0.51 5.44
C LEU A 32 13.93 1.91 6.07
N TRP A 33 12.75 2.53 6.11
CA TRP A 33 12.56 3.84 6.74
C TRP A 33 12.85 3.82 8.24
N GLN A 34 12.35 2.80 8.95
CA GLN A 34 12.66 2.64 10.38
C GLN A 34 14.15 2.37 10.63
N SER A 35 14.82 1.66 9.73
CA SER A 35 16.28 1.46 9.81
C SER A 35 17.03 2.78 9.69
N PHE A 36 16.65 3.64 8.75
CA PHE A 36 17.21 4.98 8.64
C PHE A 36 16.92 5.83 9.88
N LEU A 37 15.66 5.93 10.32
CA LEU A 37 15.26 6.76 11.47
C LEU A 37 15.99 6.38 12.76
N ARG A 38 16.33 5.11 12.94
CA ARG A 38 17.06 4.62 14.12
C ARG A 38 18.58 4.83 14.06
N THR A 39 19.15 5.03 12.88
CA THR A 39 20.61 5.00 12.69
C THR A 39 21.20 6.28 12.12
N GLY A 40 20.41 7.04 11.35
CA GLY A 40 20.91 8.15 10.55
C GLY A 40 21.83 7.73 9.39
N ASP A 41 21.94 6.44 9.06
CA ASP A 41 22.84 5.99 7.97
C ASP A 41 22.35 6.51 6.62
N ALA A 42 23.16 7.36 5.98
CA ALA A 42 22.87 7.93 4.67
C ALA A 42 22.63 6.87 3.60
N ARG A 43 23.25 5.69 3.68
CA ARG A 43 23.01 4.58 2.74
C ARG A 43 21.63 3.98 2.92
N ALA A 44 21.16 3.85 4.17
CA ALA A 44 19.80 3.40 4.45
C ALA A 44 18.77 4.40 3.92
N PHE A 45 19.03 5.71 4.07
CA PHE A 45 18.19 6.74 3.46
C PHE A 45 18.09 6.58 1.94
N ARG A 46 19.22 6.50 1.24
CA ARG A 46 19.24 6.39 -0.24
C ARG A 46 18.53 5.13 -0.72
N LEU A 47 18.66 4.02 0.01
CA LEU A 47 17.95 2.79 -0.32
C LEU A 47 16.44 2.92 -0.13
N ALA A 48 16.00 3.52 0.99
CA ALA A 48 14.59 3.76 1.29
C ALA A 48 13.95 4.77 0.33
N GLU A 49 14.70 5.81 -0.06
CA GLU A 49 14.32 6.81 -1.06
C GLU A 49 14.10 6.16 -2.43
N ALA A 50 15.05 5.36 -2.91
CA ALA A 50 14.91 4.66 -4.18
C ALA A 50 13.73 3.68 -4.18
N MET A 51 13.53 2.95 -3.08
CA MET A 51 12.38 2.06 -2.91
C MET A 51 11.05 2.83 -2.92
N THR A 52 11.01 4.00 -2.26
CA THR A 52 9.83 4.87 -2.21
C THR A 52 9.45 5.33 -3.61
N TRP A 53 10.39 5.90 -4.37
CA TRP A 53 10.12 6.39 -5.72
C TRP A 53 9.63 5.29 -6.66
N HIS A 54 10.31 4.14 -6.66
CA HIS A 54 9.90 3.01 -7.51
C HIS A 54 8.47 2.58 -7.18
N SER A 55 8.18 2.34 -5.92
CA SER A 55 6.91 1.72 -5.51
C SER A 55 5.74 2.71 -5.39
N ALA A 56 6.03 4.01 -5.23
CA ALA A 56 5.02 5.06 -5.28
C ALA A 56 4.55 5.36 -6.70
N GLU A 57 5.36 5.06 -7.73
CA GLU A 57 5.02 5.36 -9.12
C GLU A 57 4.73 4.08 -9.94
N VAL A 58 5.63 3.10 -9.92
CA VAL A 58 5.58 1.96 -10.86
C VAL A 58 4.66 0.83 -10.37
N ASP A 59 4.61 0.60 -9.06
CA ASP A 59 3.89 -0.54 -8.48
C ASP A 59 2.40 -0.24 -8.25
N ARG A 60 1.90 0.94 -8.67
CA ARG A 60 0.50 1.35 -8.54
C ARG A 60 -0.08 1.93 -9.83
N HIS A 61 -1.39 2.14 -9.80
CA HIS A 61 -2.15 2.70 -10.92
C HIS A 61 -2.66 4.08 -10.54
N HIS A 62 -2.24 5.11 -11.28
CA HIS A 62 -2.66 6.50 -11.05
C HIS A 62 -4.00 6.84 -11.71
N PHE A 63 -4.38 6.11 -12.76
CA PHE A 63 -5.59 6.38 -13.55
C PHE A 63 -6.24 5.08 -14.07
N GLY A 64 -7.41 5.23 -14.70
CA GLY A 64 -8.17 4.12 -15.28
C GLY A 64 -8.90 3.28 -14.25
N ALA A 65 -9.34 2.08 -14.67
CA ALA A 65 -10.20 1.22 -13.86
C ALA A 65 -9.58 0.80 -12.51
N TYR A 66 -8.25 0.71 -12.46
CA TYR A 66 -7.50 0.31 -11.26
C TYR A 66 -6.88 1.48 -10.49
N SER A 67 -7.22 2.74 -10.84
CA SER A 67 -6.71 3.92 -10.14
C SER A 67 -6.78 3.74 -8.62
N GLN A 68 -5.72 4.16 -7.92
CA GLN A 68 -5.52 4.08 -6.46
C GLN A 68 -5.18 2.69 -5.91
N LEU A 69 -5.15 1.64 -6.76
CA LEU A 69 -4.73 0.29 -6.37
C LEU A 69 -3.28 0.04 -6.76
N GLY A 70 -2.56 -0.72 -5.91
CA GLY A 70 -1.25 -1.25 -6.25
C GLY A 70 -1.33 -2.69 -6.78
N SER A 71 -0.32 -3.12 -7.54
CA SER A 71 -0.27 -4.45 -8.11
C SER A 71 0.61 -5.38 -7.28
N ARG A 72 0.06 -6.51 -6.85
CA ARG A 72 0.82 -7.54 -6.13
C ARG A 72 2.06 -8.00 -6.92
N HIS A 73 3.08 -8.42 -6.18
CA HIS A 73 4.35 -8.97 -6.65
C HIS A 73 4.21 -9.96 -7.82
N ASN A 74 5.01 -9.76 -8.87
CA ASN A 74 5.04 -10.59 -10.07
C ASN A 74 6.33 -10.35 -10.92
N VAL A 75 6.51 -11.11 -12.00
CA VAL A 75 7.60 -10.97 -13.00
C VAL A 75 7.68 -9.55 -13.56
N VAL A 76 6.52 -8.94 -13.79
CA VAL A 76 6.38 -7.54 -14.19
C VAL A 76 5.61 -6.81 -13.10
N HIS A 77 6.00 -5.57 -12.80
CA HIS A 77 5.44 -4.78 -11.70
C HIS A 77 3.91 -4.67 -11.70
N TRP A 78 3.26 -4.73 -12.87
CA TRP A 78 1.80 -4.66 -13.01
C TRP A 78 1.14 -6.00 -13.40
N GLY A 79 1.89 -7.11 -13.42
CA GLY A 79 1.45 -8.37 -14.02
C GLY A 79 0.47 -9.20 -13.19
N CYS A 80 0.35 -8.97 -11.87
CA CYS A 80 -0.57 -9.73 -11.03
C CYS A 80 -2.01 -9.23 -11.14
N GLY A 81 -2.99 -10.14 -11.13
CA GLY A 81 -4.42 -9.82 -11.10
C GLY A 81 -4.93 -9.31 -9.74
N CYS A 82 -4.14 -9.46 -8.67
CA CYS A 82 -4.43 -8.87 -7.37
C CYS A 82 -4.04 -7.38 -7.39
N LYS A 83 -5.03 -6.51 -7.61
CA LYS A 83 -4.89 -5.06 -7.45
C LYS A 83 -5.47 -4.68 -6.09
N GLU A 84 -4.62 -4.24 -5.17
CA GLU A 84 -4.95 -4.15 -3.75
C GLU A 84 -4.42 -2.84 -3.14
N VAL A 85 -5.19 -2.27 -2.21
CA VAL A 85 -4.82 -1.04 -1.49
C VAL A 85 -3.60 -1.20 -0.60
N ARG A 86 -3.30 -2.42 -0.12
CA ARG A 86 -2.11 -2.71 0.69
C ARG A 86 -0.79 -2.42 -0.02
N ILE A 87 -0.79 -2.38 -1.35
CA ILE A 87 0.39 -2.12 -2.16
C ILE A 87 0.56 -0.61 -2.43
N SER A 88 -0.54 0.13 -2.55
CA SER A 88 -0.57 1.58 -2.82
C SER A 88 -0.66 2.46 -1.57
N MET A 89 -0.81 1.86 -0.38
CA MET A 89 -1.10 2.57 0.87
C MET A 89 -0.09 3.70 1.18
N ALA A 90 -0.62 4.83 1.64
CA ALA A 90 0.13 6.03 2.01
C ALA A 90 1.15 5.76 3.13
N GLY A 91 0.84 4.84 4.04
CA GLY A 91 1.71 4.47 5.15
C GLY A 91 3.11 4.01 4.73
N LEU A 92 3.29 3.51 3.50
CA LEU A 92 4.60 3.08 2.99
C LEU A 92 5.52 4.26 2.66
N HIS A 93 4.98 5.43 2.31
CA HIS A 93 5.74 6.55 1.76
C HIS A 93 5.71 7.80 2.62
N ARG A 94 4.84 7.86 3.63
CA ARG A 94 4.72 9.02 4.52
C ARG A 94 6.02 9.38 5.24
N TYR A 95 6.88 8.40 5.54
CA TYR A 95 8.20 8.66 6.14
C TYR A 95 9.04 9.60 5.29
N TYR A 96 9.10 9.35 3.98
CA TYR A 96 9.81 10.22 3.05
C TYR A 96 9.20 11.61 3.04
N TYR A 97 7.88 11.69 2.83
CA TYR A 97 7.16 12.96 2.77
C TYR A 97 7.39 13.84 4.00
N PHE A 98 7.27 13.30 5.21
CA PHE A 98 7.44 14.10 6.43
C PHE A 98 8.90 14.50 6.69
N LEU A 99 9.87 13.79 6.10
CA LEU A 99 11.28 14.17 6.18
C LEU A 99 11.68 15.20 5.12
N THR A 100 11.07 15.17 3.94
CA THR A 100 11.54 15.95 2.79
C THR A 100 10.59 17.07 2.37
N GLY A 101 9.30 16.95 2.67
CA GLY A 101 8.27 17.85 2.15
C GLY A 101 7.99 17.68 0.66
N ASP A 102 8.46 16.59 0.03
CA ASP A 102 8.38 16.39 -1.42
C ASP A 102 6.94 16.46 -1.93
N GLU A 103 6.68 17.42 -2.83
CA GLU A 103 5.34 17.72 -3.31
C GLU A 103 4.76 16.59 -4.15
N ARG A 104 5.60 15.86 -4.91
CA ARG A 104 5.14 14.74 -5.75
C ARG A 104 4.67 13.58 -4.89
N ILE A 105 5.44 13.19 -3.88
CA ILE A 105 4.97 12.21 -2.90
C ILE A 105 3.72 12.75 -2.17
N GLY A 106 3.68 14.07 -1.91
CA GLY A 106 2.50 14.75 -1.43
C GLY A 106 1.25 14.48 -2.28
N GLU A 107 1.32 14.66 -3.59
CA GLU A 107 0.22 14.35 -4.52
C GLU A 107 -0.17 12.86 -4.43
N LEU A 108 0.81 11.95 -4.40
CA LEU A 108 0.58 10.51 -4.38
C LEU A 108 -0.08 9.99 -3.10
N LEU A 109 0.20 10.60 -1.94
CA LEU A 109 -0.52 10.25 -0.70
C LEU A 109 -1.98 10.72 -0.76
N SER A 110 -2.23 11.90 -1.33
CA SER A 110 -3.59 12.43 -1.48
C SER A 110 -4.38 11.68 -2.57
N GLU A 111 -3.70 11.14 -3.59
CA GLU A 111 -4.30 10.29 -4.63
C GLU A 111 -5.04 9.08 -4.03
N VAL A 112 -4.46 8.46 -3.00
CA VAL A 112 -4.99 7.22 -2.40
C VAL A 112 -5.94 7.45 -1.22
N ARG A 113 -6.27 8.70 -0.87
CA ARG A 113 -7.14 9.01 0.28
C ARG A 113 -8.55 8.44 0.16
N ASP A 114 -9.04 8.30 -1.08
CA ASP A 114 -10.38 7.81 -1.43
C ASP A 114 -10.36 6.37 -1.99
N ALA A 115 -9.29 5.61 -1.67
CA ALA A 115 -9.04 4.28 -2.23
C ALA A 115 -10.10 3.24 -1.83
N GLU A 116 -10.97 3.53 -0.86
CA GLU A 116 -12.14 2.69 -0.57
C GLU A 116 -13.06 2.56 -1.79
N HIS A 117 -13.22 3.62 -2.59
CA HIS A 117 -14.03 3.56 -3.82
C HIS A 117 -13.39 2.69 -4.90
N ALA A 118 -12.08 2.42 -4.81
CA ALA A 118 -11.42 1.47 -5.69
C ALA A 118 -11.84 0.03 -5.41
N LEU A 119 -12.18 -0.29 -4.16
CA LEU A 119 -12.66 -1.62 -3.78
C LEU A 119 -14.07 -1.88 -4.35
N ASP A 120 -14.87 -0.83 -4.56
CA ASP A 120 -16.15 -0.96 -5.27
C ASP A 120 -15.99 -1.23 -6.76
N ARG A 121 -14.88 -0.79 -7.37
CA ARG A 121 -14.56 -1.11 -8.77
C ARG A 121 -14.00 -2.52 -8.91
N LEU A 122 -13.20 -2.94 -7.94
CA LEU A 122 -12.57 -4.25 -7.93
C LEU A 122 -12.56 -4.84 -6.51
N ASP A 123 -13.50 -5.73 -6.25
CA ASP A 123 -13.58 -6.40 -4.96
C ASP A 123 -12.32 -7.29 -4.75
N PRO A 124 -11.61 -7.13 -3.62
CA PRO A 124 -10.37 -7.88 -3.35
C PRO A 124 -10.62 -9.38 -3.14
N MET A 125 -11.86 -9.78 -2.82
CA MET A 125 -12.27 -11.15 -2.51
C MET A 125 -13.17 -11.79 -3.57
N ARG A 126 -13.36 -11.15 -4.73
CA ARG A 126 -14.23 -11.63 -5.83
C ARG A 126 -13.99 -13.07 -6.32
N GLU A 127 -12.78 -13.60 -6.15
CA GLU A 127 -12.43 -14.97 -6.55
C GLU A 127 -12.89 -16.02 -5.53
N PHE A 128 -13.26 -15.57 -4.32
CA PHE A 128 -13.59 -16.43 -3.18
C PHE A 128 -15.03 -16.24 -2.71
N TYR A 129 -15.58 -15.03 -2.84
CA TYR A 129 -16.92 -14.68 -2.37
C TYR A 129 -17.70 -13.93 -3.45
N GLU A 130 -19.00 -14.24 -3.52
CA GLU A 130 -19.93 -13.46 -4.32
C GLU A 130 -20.18 -12.11 -3.65
N ARG A 131 -20.15 -11.05 -4.46
CA ARG A 131 -20.42 -9.68 -4.00
C ARG A 131 -21.91 -9.35 -4.12
N THR A 132 -22.47 -8.70 -3.10
CA THR A 132 -23.81 -8.09 -3.20
C THR A 132 -23.72 -6.67 -3.78
N THR A 133 -24.80 -6.17 -4.36
CA THR A 133 -24.82 -4.82 -4.98
C THR A 133 -24.61 -3.69 -3.99
N GLU A 134 -24.80 -3.92 -2.69
CA GLU A 134 -24.78 -2.89 -1.64
C GLU A 134 -23.45 -2.83 -0.87
N ARG A 135 -22.62 -3.88 -0.94
CA ARG A 135 -21.44 -4.01 -0.08
C ARG A 135 -20.25 -4.55 -0.87
N THR A 136 -19.07 -4.18 -0.41
CA THR A 136 -17.78 -4.68 -0.90
C THR A 136 -17.06 -5.36 0.25
N HIS A 137 -16.30 -6.41 -0.04
CA HIS A 137 -15.49 -7.05 0.98
C HIS A 137 -14.28 -6.19 1.34
N ILE A 138 -14.06 -6.01 2.65
CA ILE A 138 -12.89 -5.35 3.21
C ILE A 138 -12.31 -6.29 4.27
N ARG A 139 -11.05 -6.67 4.11
CA ARG A 139 -10.32 -7.43 5.12
C ARG A 139 -9.74 -6.46 6.16
N ILE A 140 -9.91 -6.76 7.44
CA ILE A 140 -9.44 -5.92 8.56
C ILE A 140 -7.93 -5.65 8.47
N GLY A 141 -7.15 -6.69 8.16
CA GLY A 141 -5.70 -6.57 8.01
C GLY A 141 -5.30 -5.76 6.78
N PRO A 142 -5.23 -6.36 5.58
CA PRO A 142 -4.62 -5.72 4.42
C PRO A 142 -5.40 -4.53 3.85
N ASP A 143 -6.73 -4.52 3.93
CA ASP A 143 -7.52 -3.47 3.28
C ASP A 143 -7.80 -2.32 4.26
N TRP A 144 -8.39 -2.63 5.42
CA TRP A 144 -8.75 -1.58 6.37
C TRP A 144 -7.53 -0.88 6.97
N SER A 145 -6.46 -1.59 7.34
CA SER A 145 -5.24 -0.92 7.85
C SER A 145 -4.57 -0.03 6.78
N ALA A 146 -4.64 -0.42 5.50
CA ALA A 146 -4.15 0.39 4.40
C ALA A 146 -4.98 1.68 4.26
N LEU A 147 -6.31 1.57 4.24
CA LEU A 147 -7.22 2.72 4.20
C LEU A 147 -7.03 3.67 5.40
N VAL A 148 -6.91 3.11 6.60
CA VAL A 148 -6.60 3.90 7.81
C VAL A 148 -5.28 4.65 7.65
N SER A 149 -4.25 4.01 7.08
CA SER A 149 -2.97 4.70 6.83
C SER A 149 -3.11 5.87 5.85
N ASN A 150 -4.03 5.78 4.88
CA ASN A 150 -4.32 6.82 3.91
C ASN A 150 -5.01 8.00 4.59
N TRP A 151 -6.14 7.74 5.26
CA TRP A 151 -6.89 8.77 5.98
C TRP A 151 -6.05 9.41 7.08
N PHE A 152 -5.24 8.64 7.79
CA PHE A 152 -4.38 9.16 8.85
C PHE A 152 -3.30 10.11 8.29
N SER A 153 -2.73 9.77 7.13
CA SER A 153 -1.74 10.63 6.47
C SER A 153 -2.36 11.90 5.90
N GLU A 154 -3.56 11.83 5.33
CA GLU A 154 -4.28 13.00 4.83
C GLU A 154 -4.73 13.91 5.98
N TRP A 155 -5.20 13.33 7.11
CA TRP A 155 -5.58 14.08 8.30
C TRP A 155 -4.40 14.88 8.86
N GLU A 156 -3.24 14.26 9.06
CA GLU A 156 -2.06 14.96 9.58
C GLU A 156 -1.59 16.11 8.68
N ARG A 157 -1.76 15.97 7.36
CA ARG A 157 -1.33 16.97 6.38
C ARG A 157 -2.28 18.14 6.24
N THR A 158 -3.58 17.90 6.38
CA THR A 158 -4.63 18.87 6.07
C THR A 158 -5.32 19.44 7.31
N GLY A 159 -5.27 18.73 8.43
CA GLY A 159 -6.04 19.04 9.63
C GLY A 159 -7.55 18.76 9.49
N ASP A 160 -7.99 18.21 8.35
CA ASP A 160 -9.40 17.96 8.09
C ASP A 160 -9.92 16.79 8.94
N ALA A 161 -10.84 17.10 9.86
CA ALA A 161 -11.39 16.15 10.82
C ALA A 161 -12.18 15.02 10.17
N GLN A 162 -12.66 15.17 8.92
CA GLN A 162 -13.45 14.11 8.27
C GLN A 162 -12.67 12.78 8.17
N TRP A 163 -11.34 12.86 7.97
CA TRP A 163 -10.49 11.69 7.84
C TRP A 163 -10.31 10.96 9.18
N LYS A 164 -10.18 11.73 10.26
CA LYS A 164 -10.18 11.20 11.63
C LYS A 164 -11.51 10.52 11.94
N ASP A 165 -12.62 11.15 11.59
CA ASP A 165 -13.96 10.64 11.87
C ASP A 165 -14.22 9.30 11.16
N ARG A 166 -13.70 9.12 9.93
CA ARG A 166 -13.73 7.83 9.22
C ARG A 166 -12.98 6.74 9.99
N ILE A 167 -11.78 7.03 10.50
CA ILE A 167 -10.98 6.08 11.28
C ILE A 167 -11.73 5.68 12.57
N LEU A 168 -12.24 6.65 13.32
CA LEU A 168 -12.98 6.41 14.56
C LEU A 168 -14.26 5.62 14.32
N LYS A 169 -14.98 5.92 13.24
CA LYS A 169 -16.14 5.14 12.82
C LYS A 169 -15.76 3.69 12.55
N GLY A 170 -14.68 3.45 11.80
CA GLY A 170 -14.17 2.11 11.53
C GLY A 170 -13.82 1.34 12.82
N ILE A 171 -13.11 1.98 13.76
CA ILE A 171 -12.77 1.38 15.06
C ILE A 171 -14.05 0.98 15.81
N SER A 172 -15.03 1.88 15.92
CA SER A 172 -16.29 1.58 16.63
C SER A 172 -17.07 0.40 16.01
N GLN A 173 -16.96 0.23 14.68
CA GLN A 173 -17.59 -0.90 13.99
C GLN A 173 -16.86 -2.22 14.23
N LEU A 174 -15.54 -2.21 14.30
CA LEU A 174 -14.74 -3.39 14.67
C LEU A 174 -14.98 -3.80 16.13
N GLU A 175 -15.04 -2.84 17.05
CA GLU A 175 -15.37 -3.09 18.46
C GLU A 175 -16.75 -3.73 18.64
N ALA A 176 -17.70 -3.42 17.75
CA ALA A 176 -19.03 -4.00 17.75
C ALA A 176 -19.10 -5.39 17.09
N MET A 177 -18.02 -5.88 16.44
CA MET A 177 -18.00 -7.21 15.85
C MET A 177 -17.96 -8.30 16.92
N PRO A 178 -18.62 -9.46 16.70
CA PRO A 178 -18.71 -10.51 17.70
C PRO A 178 -17.36 -11.13 18.11
N HIS A 179 -16.32 -10.93 17.29
CA HIS A 179 -14.99 -11.51 17.50
C HIS A 179 -13.85 -10.47 17.43
N GLY A 180 -14.20 -9.19 17.46
CA GLY A 180 -13.26 -8.06 17.25
C GLY A 180 -12.99 -7.72 15.80
#